data_AF-A0A938ADI3-F1
#
_entry.id   AF-A0A938ADI3-F1
#
_cell.length_a   1.000
_cell.length_b   1.000
_cell.length_c   1.000
_cell.angle_alpha   90.00
_cell.angle_beta   90.00
_cell.angle_gamma   90.00
#
_symmetry.space_group_name_H-M   'P 1'
#
loop_
_entity.id
_entity.type
_entity.pdbx_description
1 polymer ?
#
loop_
_entity_poly.entity_id
_entity_poly.type
_entity_poly.pdbx_seq_one_letter_code
_entity_poly.pdbx_strand_id
1 'polypeptide(L)'
;MRAVLCALAVWLASVSPAGQPSRHMLCAAAWKAADANGDGVLVDREATPYLAMMYLHKAAVPPDGRIDRDHFVDACLAGIFRTGYIAD
;
A
#
# COMPACT_ATOMS: atom_id res chain seq x y z
N MET A 1 42.80 -41.56 -24.25
CA MET A 1 42.21 -41.12 -22.96
C MET A 1 41.28 -39.96 -23.27
N ARG A 2 39.97 -40.14 -23.10
CA ARG A 2 38.94 -39.14 -23.45
C ARG A 2 38.84 -38.13 -22.30
N ALA A 3 39.07 -36.86 -22.61
CA ALA A 3 38.93 -35.76 -21.68
C ALA A 3 37.47 -35.64 -21.23
N VAL A 4 37.23 -35.79 -19.92
CA VAL A 4 35.95 -35.52 -19.29
C VAL A 4 35.98 -34.05 -18.85
N LEU A 5 35.39 -33.18 -19.66
CA LEU A 5 35.12 -31.79 -19.30
C LEU A 5 33.78 -31.76 -18.54
N CYS A 6 33.86 -31.71 -17.21
CA CYS A 6 32.72 -31.39 -16.34
C CYS A 6 32.30 -29.93 -16.58
N ALA A 7 31.27 -29.72 -17.38
CA ALA A 7 30.61 -28.43 -17.50
C ALA A 7 29.82 -28.17 -16.20
N LEU A 8 30.37 -27.35 -15.31
CA LEU A 8 29.65 -26.77 -14.17
C LEU A 8 28.62 -25.77 -14.72
N ALA A 9 27.39 -26.22 -14.92
CA ALA A 9 26.26 -25.35 -15.18
C ALA A 9 25.95 -24.57 -13.89
N VAL A 10 26.46 -23.34 -13.81
CA VAL A 10 26.02 -22.35 -12.82
C VAL A 10 24.57 -22.02 -13.14
N TRP A 11 23.65 -22.69 -12.44
CA TRP A 11 22.25 -22.28 -12.37
C TRP A 11 22.22 -20.92 -11.67
N LEU A 12 22.09 -19.86 -12.48
CA LEU A 12 21.66 -18.56 -11.99
C LEU A 12 20.26 -18.76 -11.37
N ALA A 13 20.22 -18.85 -10.04
CA ALA A 13 18.98 -18.71 -9.31
C ALA A 13 18.42 -17.33 -9.62
N SER A 14 17.42 -17.29 -10.51
CA SER A 14 16.55 -16.14 -10.67
C SER A 14 15.94 -15.83 -9.31
N VAL A 15 16.51 -14.88 -8.59
CA VAL A 15 15.85 -14.23 -7.44
C VAL A 15 14.66 -13.49 -8.00
N SER A 16 13.56 -14.22 -8.22
CA SER A 16 12.24 -13.62 -8.34
C SER A 16 12.00 -12.84 -7.04
N PRO A 17 11.52 -11.58 -7.08
CA PRO A 17 11.06 -10.88 -5.89
C PRO A 17 9.73 -11.50 -5.42
N ALA A 18 9.75 -12.78 -5.09
CA ALA A 18 8.63 -13.51 -4.53
C ALA A 18 8.58 -13.16 -3.04
N GLY A 19 7.83 -12.11 -2.68
CA GLY A 19 7.59 -11.80 -1.28
C GLY A 19 7.05 -10.41 -0.95
N GLN A 20 7.05 -9.46 -1.89
CA GLN A 20 6.51 -8.13 -1.59
C GLN A 20 4.98 -8.10 -1.80
N PRO A 21 4.19 -7.66 -0.80
CA PRO A 21 2.76 -7.49 -0.98
C PRO A 21 2.50 -6.47 -2.08
N SER A 22 1.45 -6.69 -2.88
CA SER A 22 1.07 -5.72 -3.89
C SER A 22 0.70 -4.39 -3.23
N ARG A 23 0.84 -3.29 -3.96
CA ARG A 23 0.47 -1.97 -3.44
C ARG A 23 -1.01 -1.88 -3.07
N HIS A 24 -1.88 -2.60 -3.79
CA HIS A 24 -3.28 -2.77 -3.42
C HIS A 24 -3.44 -3.45 -2.06
N MET A 25 -2.69 -4.53 -1.79
CA MET A 25 -2.73 -5.20 -0.49
C MET A 25 -2.26 -4.28 0.64
N LEU A 26 -1.23 -3.47 0.40
CA LEU A 26 -0.75 -2.48 1.37
C LEU A 26 -1.80 -1.41 1.66
N CYS A 27 -2.45 -0.87 0.64
CA CYS A 27 -3.53 0.11 0.81
C CYS A 27 -4.76 -0.49 1.52
N ALA A 28 -5.12 -1.74 1.19
CA ALA A 28 -6.21 -2.44 1.86
C ALA A 28 -5.90 -2.74 3.34
N ALA A 29 -4.64 -3.03 3.67
CA ALA A 29 -4.19 -3.19 5.05
C ALA A 29 -4.18 -1.84 5.79
N ALA A 30 -3.73 -0.77 5.14
CA ALA A 30 -3.74 0.58 5.70
C ALA A 30 -5.16 1.06 6.01
N TRP A 31 -6.14 0.74 5.16
CA TRP A 31 -7.56 1.01 5.46
C TRP A 31 -7.98 0.38 6.79
N LYS A 32 -7.64 -0.89 7.01
CA LYS A 32 -8.04 -1.60 8.24
C LYS A 32 -7.46 -0.96 9.51
N ALA A 33 -6.33 -0.28 9.41
CA ALA A 33 -5.76 0.48 10.51
C ALA A 33 -6.39 1.89 10.64
N ALA A 34 -6.81 2.49 9.53
CA ALA A 34 -7.46 3.80 9.49
C ALA A 34 -8.88 3.76 10.06
N ASP A 35 -9.65 2.75 9.66
CA ASP A 35 -11.03 2.44 10.07
C ASP A 35 -11.00 1.70 11.42
N ALA A 36 -10.60 2.42 12.47
CA ALA A 36 -10.29 1.82 13.76
C ALA A 36 -11.55 1.29 14.46
N ASN A 37 -12.69 1.93 14.24
CA ASN A 37 -13.98 1.46 14.76
C ASN A 37 -14.63 0.37 13.88
N GLY A 38 -14.18 0.19 12.64
CA GLY A 38 -14.66 -0.83 11.70
C GLY A 38 -16.06 -0.59 11.16
N ASP A 39 -16.52 0.67 11.12
CA ASP A 39 -17.85 1.03 10.61
C ASP A 39 -17.88 1.26 9.09
N GLY A 40 -16.72 1.19 8.43
CA GLY A 40 -16.60 1.28 6.99
C GLY A 40 -16.46 2.71 6.46
N VAL A 41 -16.37 3.72 7.32
CA VAL A 41 -16.30 5.12 6.91
C VAL A 41 -15.49 5.97 7.89
N LEU A 42 -14.42 6.60 7.40
CA LEU A 42 -13.65 7.51 8.25
C LEU A 42 -14.41 8.81 8.42
N VAL A 43 -14.62 9.21 9.67
CA VAL A 43 -15.24 10.47 10.08
C VAL A 43 -14.48 11.12 11.23
N ASP A 44 -14.73 12.40 11.48
CA ASP A 44 -14.18 13.15 12.62
C ASP A 44 -12.67 12.91 12.83
N ARG A 45 -12.31 12.23 13.93
CA ARG A 45 -10.93 11.97 14.32
C ARG A 45 -10.22 11.00 13.40
N GLU A 46 -10.92 10.02 12.84
CA GLU A 46 -10.34 9.05 11.91
C GLU A 46 -10.05 9.72 10.56
N ALA A 47 -10.97 10.56 10.07
CA ALA A 47 -10.83 11.24 8.78
C ALA A 47 -9.80 12.39 8.80
N THR A 48 -9.69 13.12 9.90
CA THR A 48 -8.87 14.34 10.03
C THR A 48 -7.46 14.23 9.41
N PRO A 49 -6.61 13.23 9.75
CA PRO A 49 -5.27 13.14 9.19
C PRO A 49 -5.27 12.90 7.67
N TYR A 50 -6.23 12.15 7.15
CA TYR A 50 -6.31 11.83 5.73
C TYR A 50 -6.84 13.00 4.92
N LEU A 51 -7.86 13.72 5.41
CA LEU A 51 -8.34 14.96 4.80
C LEU A 51 -7.22 16.00 4.72
N ALA A 52 -6.42 16.16 5.79
CA ALA A 52 -5.27 17.07 5.78
C ALA A 52 -4.25 16.71 4.68
N MET A 53 -3.93 15.43 4.53
CA MET A 53 -3.05 14.96 3.45
C MET A 53 -3.64 15.23 2.06
N MET A 54 -4.94 15.01 1.87
CA MET A 54 -5.62 15.31 0.62
C MET A 54 -5.53 16.81 0.27
N TYR A 55 -5.74 17.70 1.24
CA TYR A 55 -5.58 19.14 1.04
C TYR A 55 -4.14 19.51 0.65
N LEU A 56 -3.14 18.98 1.35
CA LEU A 56 -1.72 19.25 1.06
C LEU A 56 -1.31 18.79 -0.35
N HIS A 57 -1.88 17.67 -0.81
CA HIS A 57 -1.62 17.11 -2.13
C HIS A 57 -2.55 17.65 -3.23
N LYS A 58 -3.44 18.61 -2.91
CA LYS A 58 -4.46 19.14 -3.84
C LYS A 58 -5.34 18.03 -4.45
N ALA A 59 -5.67 17.02 -3.66
CA ALA A 59 -6.53 15.91 -4.03
C ALA A 59 -8.01 16.28 -4.00
N ALA A 60 -8.85 15.44 -4.62
CA ALA A 60 -10.29 15.51 -4.43
C ALA A 60 -10.66 15.11 -3.00
N VAL A 61 -11.22 16.07 -2.25
CA VAL A 61 -11.74 15.88 -0.90
C VAL A 61 -13.26 15.66 -0.98
N PRO A 62 -13.81 14.60 -0.35
CA PRO A 62 -15.26 14.42 -0.25
C PRO A 62 -15.92 15.64 0.39
N PRO A 63 -17.01 16.18 -0.19
CA PRO A 63 -17.62 17.44 0.26
C PRO A 63 -18.23 17.35 1.66
N ASP A 64 -18.59 16.16 2.11
CA ASP A 64 -19.11 15.87 3.44
C ASP A 64 -18.01 15.50 4.46
N GLY A 65 -16.74 15.48 4.03
CA GLY A 65 -15.60 15.10 4.85
C GLY A 65 -15.56 13.63 5.24
N ARG A 66 -16.42 12.78 4.67
CA ARG A 66 -16.47 11.34 4.95
C ARG A 66 -15.62 10.59 3.92
N ILE A 67 -14.75 9.71 4.38
CA ILE A 67 -13.91 8.92 3.48
C ILE A 67 -14.32 7.46 3.60
N ASP A 68 -14.98 6.93 2.56
CA ASP A 68 -15.24 5.49 2.46
C ASP A 68 -13.97 4.72 2.05
N ARG A 69 -14.08 3.39 2.06
CA ARG A 69 -12.98 2.49 1.72
C ARG A 69 -12.43 2.74 0.32
N ASP A 70 -13.29 2.95 -0.67
CA ASP A 70 -12.87 3.04 -2.08
C ASP A 70 -12.11 4.34 -2.30
N HIS A 71 -12.66 5.45 -1.80
CA HIS A 71 -12.02 6.76 -1.86
C HIS A 71 -10.68 6.76 -1.11
N PHE A 72 -10.59 6.04 0.01
CA PHE A 72 -9.34 5.88 0.74
C PHE A 72 -8.28 5.11 -0.06
N VAL A 73 -8.67 3.94 -0.60
CA VAL A 73 -7.75 3.08 -1.34
C VAL A 73 -7.28 3.78 -2.62
N ASP A 74 -8.16 4.50 -3.31
CA ASP A 74 -7.80 5.29 -4.49
C ASP A 74 -6.79 6.38 -4.15
N ALA A 75 -7.00 7.14 -3.07
CA ALA A 75 -6.04 8.15 -2.63
C ALA A 75 -4.70 7.53 -2.18
N CYS A 76 -4.72 6.35 -1.55
CA CYS A 76 -3.53 5.59 -1.20
C CYS A 76 -2.75 5.12 -2.45
N LEU A 77 -3.46 4.60 -3.46
CA LEU A 77 -2.90 4.21 -4.76
C LEU A 77 -2.46 5.43 -5.60
N ALA A 78 -3.02 6.60 -5.37
CA ALA A 78 -2.50 7.85 -5.93
C ALA A 78 -1.24 8.35 -5.19
N GLY A 79 -0.85 7.72 -4.07
CA GLY A 79 0.35 8.07 -3.30
C GLY A 79 0.14 9.26 -2.37
N ILE A 80 -1.11 9.62 -2.09
CA ILE A 80 -1.47 10.71 -1.17
C ILE A 80 -1.29 10.27 0.27
N PHE A 81 -1.65 9.01 0.57
CA PHE A 81 -1.44 8.41 1.87
C PHE A 81 -0.14 7.62 1.88
N ARG A 82 0.71 7.88 2.87
CA ARG A 82 1.92 7.07 3.09
C ARG A 82 1.53 5.80 3.84
N THR A 83 1.63 4.66 3.16
CA THR A 83 1.40 3.32 3.74
C THR A 83 2.49 2.89 4.74
N GLY A 84 3.59 3.65 4.85
CA GLY A 84 4.73 3.36 5.74
C GLY A 84 4.63 3.93 7.15
N TYR A 85 3.59 4.71 7.49
CA TYR A 85 3.44 5.34 8.81
C TYR A 85 2.72 4.47 9.87
N ILE A 86 2.53 3.17 9.58
CA ILE A 86 1.74 2.24 10.43
C ILE A 86 2.65 1.26 11.21
N ALA A 87 3.97 1.46 11.18
CA ALA A 87 4.89 0.71 12.02
C ALA A 87 6.16 1.53 12.26
N ASP A 88 6.10 2.48 13.18
CA ASP A 88 7.20 2.92 14.06
C ASP A 88 6.59 3.53 15.34
#